data_AF-A0A2T2QYJ3-F1
#
_entry.id   AF-A0A2T2QYJ3-F1
#
_cell.length_a   1.000
_cell.length_b   1.000
_cell.length_c   1.000
_cell.angle_alpha   90.00
_cell.angle_beta   90.00
_cell.angle_gamma   90.00
#
_symmetry.space_group_name_H-M   'P 1'
#
loop_
_entity.id
_entity.type
_entity.pdbx_description
1 polymer ?
#
loop_
_entity_poly.entity_id
_entity_poly.type
_entity_poly.pdbx_seq_one_letter_code
_entity_poly.pdbx_strand_id
1 'polypeptide(L)'
;MMNAEADLAFGPYLMQRAAEQGVTYASCDGDQHGVIKRLVDDLRLWGFDLVMAGNIKGYLDRYANPTSIIPEADKRNLDYRMCTAYTDGTKLGVEMALLANALNLKTPVPGMHGPRADHVQEVHDLFDLNALWREHGPVVDYILGSEPDGGVFAVGYCENPYQQRMMQYYKRGDGPFYIFYRPYHLCHVEAMEAIATAVLDDRSLLQPESGHVADVYAYAKKDLEPGDELDGIGGYACYGLLENCADQDDTPGIPMTLADDARVTTEIEKDKKIPASQVEIDEDRADVRLYKRSRATGRARTTSLS
;
A
#
# COMPACT_ATOMS: atom_id res chain seq x y z
N MET A 1 1.20 15.18 0.29
CA MET A 1 1.45 14.49 -0.99
C MET A 1 0.15 13.79 -1.36
N MET A 2 -0.54 14.24 -2.41
CA MET A 2 -1.78 13.58 -2.88
C MET A 2 -1.51 12.47 -3.90
N ASN A 3 -0.37 12.54 -4.59
CA ASN A 3 0.03 11.51 -5.54
C ASN A 3 0.73 10.38 -4.76
N ALA A 4 0.02 9.28 -4.55
CA ALA A 4 0.47 8.15 -3.73
C ALA A 4 1.67 7.42 -4.36
N GLU A 5 1.72 7.37 -5.69
CA GLU A 5 2.79 6.72 -6.45
C GLU A 5 4.11 7.49 -6.29
N ALA A 6 4.04 8.81 -6.35
CA ALA A 6 5.17 9.70 -6.07
C ALA A 6 5.58 9.68 -4.59
N ASP A 7 4.61 9.56 -3.67
CA ASP A 7 4.89 9.37 -2.24
C ASP A 7 5.65 8.06 -2.00
N LEU A 8 5.20 6.97 -2.62
CA LEU A 8 5.86 5.67 -2.51
C LEU A 8 7.29 5.74 -3.06
N ALA A 9 7.47 6.27 -4.27
CA ALA A 9 8.76 6.30 -4.93
C ALA A 9 9.75 7.26 -4.24
N PHE A 10 9.30 8.44 -3.85
CA PHE A 10 10.19 9.56 -3.49
C PHE A 10 10.03 10.05 -2.04
N GLY A 11 9.01 9.57 -1.32
CA GLY A 11 8.63 10.02 0.01
C GLY A 11 9.78 10.07 1.01
N PRO A 12 10.61 9.03 1.17
CA PRO A 12 11.76 9.08 2.10
C PRO A 12 12.72 10.24 1.82
N TYR A 13 13.01 10.52 0.54
CA TYR A 13 13.85 11.67 0.17
C TYR A 13 13.15 13.00 0.43
N LEU A 14 11.88 13.12 0.04
CA LEU A 14 11.11 14.35 0.21
C LEU A 14 10.89 14.68 1.69
N MET A 15 10.63 13.68 2.53
CA MET A 15 10.55 13.82 3.98
C MET A 15 11.87 14.33 4.58
N GLN A 16 13.01 13.79 4.13
CA GLN A 16 14.33 14.29 4.57
C GLN A 16 14.54 15.76 4.15
N ARG A 17 14.25 16.10 2.90
CA ARG A 17 14.39 17.47 2.39
C ARG A 17 13.47 18.44 3.12
N ALA A 18 12.24 18.03 3.43
CA ALA A 18 11.29 18.82 4.21
C ALA A 18 11.84 19.13 5.61
N ALA A 19 12.35 18.12 6.31
CA ALA A 19 12.97 18.28 7.63
C ALA A 19 14.19 19.24 7.59
N GLU A 20 15.04 19.15 6.57
CA GLU A 20 16.19 20.05 6.39
C GLU A 20 15.78 21.52 6.15
N GLN A 21 14.58 21.75 5.60
CA GLN A 21 14.03 23.08 5.39
C GLN A 21 13.11 23.53 6.53
N GLY A 22 12.93 22.72 7.58
CA GLY A 22 12.03 23.02 8.69
C GLY A 22 10.56 23.08 8.28
N VAL A 23 10.13 22.27 7.31
CA VAL A 23 8.73 22.16 6.88
C VAL A 23 8.23 20.73 7.03
N THR A 24 6.92 20.57 7.24
CA THR A 24 6.28 19.26 7.40
C THR A 24 6.08 18.55 6.06
N TYR A 25 6.51 17.30 5.97
CA TYR A 25 6.10 16.39 4.89
C TYR A 25 4.94 15.53 5.39
N ALA A 26 3.83 15.53 4.65
CA ALA A 26 2.69 14.69 4.98
C ALA A 26 2.09 14.07 3.74
N SER A 27 1.86 12.76 3.76
CA SER A 27 0.93 12.09 2.88
C SER A 27 -0.48 12.62 3.15
N CYS A 28 -1.30 12.73 2.10
CA CYS A 28 -2.62 13.30 2.20
C CYS A 28 -3.61 12.32 2.86
N ASP A 29 -4.58 12.86 3.58
CA ASP A 29 -5.71 12.09 4.10
C ASP A 29 -6.78 11.85 3.02
N GLY A 30 -7.74 10.98 3.35
CA GLY A 30 -8.94 10.71 2.59
C GLY A 30 -8.84 9.58 1.58
N ASP A 31 -7.63 9.20 1.17
CA ASP A 31 -7.37 7.92 0.48
C ASP A 31 -7.19 6.81 1.55
N GLN A 32 -7.30 5.55 1.17
CA GLN A 32 -7.41 4.43 2.13
C GLN A 32 -6.26 4.39 3.14
N HIS A 33 -5.03 4.65 2.71
CA HIS A 33 -3.86 4.64 3.60
C HIS A 33 -3.92 5.71 4.71
N GLY A 34 -4.41 6.92 4.40
CA GLY A 34 -4.62 7.97 5.41
C GLY A 34 -5.70 7.59 6.42
N VAL A 35 -6.81 7.05 5.92
CA VAL A 35 -7.93 6.62 6.77
C VAL A 35 -7.56 5.44 7.66
N ILE A 36 -6.83 4.45 7.12
CA ILE A 36 -6.30 3.32 7.90
C ILE A 36 -5.34 3.82 8.97
N LYS A 37 -4.46 4.78 8.64
CA LYS A 37 -3.53 5.35 9.61
C LYS A 37 -4.24 5.97 10.81
N ARG A 38 -5.38 6.65 10.60
CA ARG A 38 -6.21 7.16 11.71
C ARG A 38 -6.76 6.05 12.59
N LEU A 39 -7.31 5.00 11.99
CA LEU A 39 -7.76 3.83 12.75
C LEU A 39 -6.61 3.22 13.55
N VAL A 40 -5.42 3.09 12.96
CA VAL A 40 -4.23 2.59 13.67
C VAL A 40 -3.84 3.50 14.84
N ASP A 41 -3.88 4.82 14.67
CA ASP A 41 -3.56 5.77 15.74
C ASP A 41 -4.56 5.68 16.89
N ASP A 42 -5.86 5.53 16.58
CA ASP A 42 -6.91 5.29 17.57
C ASP A 42 -6.66 3.98 18.33
N LEU A 43 -6.36 2.88 17.64
CA LEU A 43 -6.05 1.60 18.28
C LEU A 43 -4.87 1.72 19.25
N ARG A 44 -3.78 2.34 18.81
CA ARG A 44 -2.59 2.54 19.64
C ARG A 44 -2.89 3.44 20.84
N LEU A 45 -3.67 4.51 20.64
CA LEU A 45 -4.11 5.40 21.71
C LEU A 45 -4.94 4.65 22.77
N TRP A 46 -5.78 3.71 22.34
CA TRP A 46 -6.59 2.88 23.23
C TRP A 46 -5.82 1.72 23.88
N GLY A 47 -4.54 1.54 23.53
CA GLY A 47 -3.66 0.53 24.10
C GLY A 47 -3.79 -0.86 23.45
N PHE A 48 -4.24 -0.93 22.19
CA PHE A 48 -4.17 -2.16 21.41
C PHE A 48 -2.86 -2.24 20.64
N ASP A 49 -2.30 -3.46 20.57
CA ASP A 49 -1.23 -3.76 19.63
C ASP A 49 -1.81 -3.94 18.23
N LEU A 50 -1.22 -3.28 17.23
CA LEU A 50 -1.63 -3.47 15.85
C LEU A 50 -1.26 -4.88 15.39
N VAL A 51 -2.21 -5.57 14.74
CA VAL A 51 -2.01 -6.88 14.13
C VAL A 51 -2.10 -6.80 12.61
N MET A 52 -3.11 -6.10 12.10
CA MET A 52 -3.34 -5.96 10.67
C MET A 52 -3.92 -4.59 10.36
N ALA A 53 -3.43 -3.96 9.30
CA ALA A 53 -3.98 -2.77 8.68
C ALA A 53 -4.57 -3.17 7.32
N GLY A 54 -5.85 -2.85 7.09
CA GLY A 54 -6.67 -3.52 6.09
C GLY A 54 -7.43 -2.60 5.14
N ASN A 55 -7.42 -2.93 3.85
CA ASN A 55 -8.25 -2.28 2.82
C ASN A 55 -9.49 -3.14 2.51
N ILE A 56 -10.62 -2.51 2.17
CA ILE A 56 -11.79 -3.21 1.65
C ILE A 56 -11.93 -2.91 0.16
N LYS A 57 -11.53 -3.87 -0.66
CA LYS A 57 -11.51 -3.75 -2.12
C LYS A 57 -12.81 -4.30 -2.70
N GLY A 58 -13.58 -3.50 -3.45
CA GLY A 58 -14.82 -4.00 -4.07
C GLY A 58 -14.58 -5.01 -5.21
N TYR A 59 -13.58 -4.76 -6.07
CA TYR A 59 -13.31 -5.57 -7.26
C TYR A 59 -11.83 -5.62 -7.61
N LEU A 60 -11.40 -6.75 -8.18
CA LEU A 60 -10.03 -7.02 -8.64
C LEU A 60 -10.06 -7.89 -9.90
N ASP A 61 -9.40 -7.44 -10.95
CA ASP A 61 -9.05 -8.20 -12.14
C ASP A 61 -7.64 -7.80 -12.60
N ARG A 62 -6.66 -8.69 -12.34
CA ARG A 62 -5.24 -8.48 -12.67
C ARG A 62 -4.99 -8.25 -14.17
N TYR A 63 -5.90 -8.68 -15.03
CA TYR A 63 -5.74 -8.62 -16.49
C TYR A 63 -6.54 -7.49 -17.13
N ALA A 64 -7.21 -6.66 -16.33
CA ALA A 64 -7.80 -5.42 -16.82
C ALA A 64 -6.73 -4.56 -17.53
N ASN A 65 -7.15 -3.89 -18.60
CA ASN A 65 -6.28 -3.05 -19.42
C ASN A 65 -7.06 -1.82 -19.92
N PRO A 66 -6.37 -0.80 -20.46
CA PRO A 66 -7.02 0.44 -20.87
C PRO A 66 -8.12 0.29 -21.92
N THR A 67 -8.18 -0.84 -22.65
CA THR A 67 -9.29 -1.14 -23.57
C THR A 67 -10.45 -1.82 -22.87
N SER A 68 -10.19 -2.86 -22.05
CA SER A 68 -11.27 -3.62 -21.39
C SER A 68 -12.02 -2.81 -20.34
N ILE A 69 -11.35 -1.80 -19.75
CA ILE A 69 -11.94 -0.98 -18.68
C ILE A 69 -12.87 0.13 -19.17
N ILE A 70 -12.85 0.48 -20.47
CA ILE A 70 -13.57 1.65 -21.03
C ILE A 70 -15.03 1.72 -20.56
N PRO A 71 -15.84 0.63 -20.64
CA PRO A 71 -17.24 0.70 -20.24
C PRO A 71 -17.44 1.05 -18.75
N GLU A 72 -16.48 0.71 -17.90
CA GLU A 72 -16.54 0.92 -16.46
C GLU A 72 -15.97 2.27 -16.03
N ALA A 73 -14.91 2.71 -16.71
CA ALA A 73 -14.28 4.01 -16.54
C ALA A 73 -15.20 5.14 -17.00
N ASP A 74 -15.85 4.99 -18.17
CA ASP A 74 -16.79 5.98 -18.71
C ASP A 74 -17.99 6.19 -17.77
N LYS A 75 -18.53 5.12 -17.17
CA LYS A 75 -19.64 5.23 -16.18
C LYS A 75 -19.27 6.07 -14.97
N ARG A 76 -18.00 6.05 -14.56
CA ARG A 76 -17.48 6.73 -13.37
C ARG A 76 -16.77 8.04 -13.69
N ASN A 77 -16.67 8.39 -14.96
CA ASN A 77 -15.90 9.54 -15.44
C ASN A 77 -14.44 9.51 -14.93
N LEU A 78 -13.79 8.34 -15.07
CA LEU A 78 -12.40 8.12 -14.69
C LEU A 78 -11.50 8.01 -15.91
N ASP A 79 -10.24 8.41 -15.76
CA ASP A 79 -9.19 8.09 -16.73
C ASP A 79 -9.03 6.56 -16.87
N TYR A 80 -8.71 6.09 -18.07
CA TYR A 80 -8.67 4.66 -18.38
C TYR A 80 -7.48 3.96 -17.71
N ARG A 81 -6.31 4.59 -17.64
CA ARG A 81 -5.16 4.01 -16.94
C ARG A 81 -5.39 3.99 -15.44
N MET A 82 -5.94 5.08 -14.91
CA MET A 82 -6.33 5.19 -13.51
C MET A 82 -7.33 4.10 -13.11
N CYS A 83 -8.44 3.96 -13.85
CA CYS A 83 -9.45 2.94 -13.58
C CYS A 83 -8.89 1.52 -13.74
N THR A 84 -7.96 1.31 -14.67
CA THR A 84 -7.24 0.04 -14.84
C THR A 84 -6.38 -0.26 -13.61
N ALA A 85 -5.58 0.69 -13.14
CA ALA A 85 -4.72 0.53 -11.97
C ALA A 85 -5.50 0.26 -10.68
N TYR A 86 -6.72 0.80 -10.59
CA TYR A 86 -7.66 0.47 -9.51
C TYR A 86 -8.11 -0.97 -9.62
N THR A 87 -8.43 -1.42 -10.83
CA THR A 87 -8.99 -2.75 -11.10
C THR A 87 -7.94 -3.85 -11.00
N ASP A 88 -6.72 -3.63 -11.48
CA ASP A 88 -5.65 -4.62 -11.48
C ASP A 88 -4.89 -4.73 -10.15
N GLY A 89 -5.31 -3.94 -9.14
CA GLY A 89 -4.75 -3.97 -7.79
C GLY A 89 -3.42 -3.25 -7.63
N THR A 90 -2.89 -2.61 -8.68
CA THR A 90 -1.64 -1.83 -8.58
C THR A 90 -1.80 -0.69 -7.57
N LYS A 91 -2.90 0.06 -7.65
CA LYS A 91 -3.19 1.17 -6.71
C LYS A 91 -3.35 0.69 -5.27
N LEU A 92 -4.02 -0.45 -5.07
CA LEU A 92 -4.14 -1.11 -3.77
C LEU A 92 -2.75 -1.43 -3.20
N GLY A 93 -1.86 -1.99 -4.01
CA GLY A 93 -0.47 -2.24 -3.60
C GLY A 93 0.25 -0.97 -3.14
N VAL A 94 0.06 0.14 -3.86
CA VAL A 94 0.68 1.44 -3.53
C VAL A 94 0.18 1.97 -2.19
N GLU A 95 -1.14 1.97 -1.97
CA GLU A 95 -1.75 2.41 -0.71
C GLU A 95 -1.21 1.61 0.48
N MET A 96 -1.15 0.28 0.35
CA MET A 96 -0.68 -0.60 1.43
C MET A 96 0.84 -0.49 1.63
N ALA A 97 1.61 -0.21 0.58
CA ALA A 97 3.05 0.08 0.69
C ALA A 97 3.32 1.36 1.51
N LEU A 98 2.52 2.41 1.32
CA LEU A 98 2.65 3.65 2.10
C LEU A 98 2.43 3.42 3.59
N LEU A 99 1.43 2.62 3.96
CA LEU A 99 1.21 2.20 5.34
C LEU A 99 2.39 1.38 5.87
N ALA A 100 2.89 0.41 5.11
CA ALA A 100 4.03 -0.40 5.49
C ALA A 100 5.27 0.47 5.77
N ASN A 101 5.59 1.39 4.86
CA ASN A 101 6.71 2.32 4.96
C ASN A 101 6.56 3.33 6.11
N ALA A 102 5.33 3.69 6.47
CA ALA A 102 5.08 4.59 7.60
C ALA A 102 5.12 3.87 8.96
N LEU A 103 4.60 2.65 9.03
CA LEU A 103 4.31 1.95 10.29
C LEU A 103 5.21 0.73 10.54
N ASN A 104 6.21 0.49 9.68
CA ASN A 104 7.08 -0.68 9.68
C ASN A 104 6.31 -2.01 9.59
N LEU A 105 5.29 -2.05 8.72
CA LEU A 105 4.48 -3.25 8.50
C LEU A 105 5.07 -4.10 7.38
N LYS A 106 4.61 -5.35 7.29
CA LYS A 106 5.00 -6.30 6.24
C LYS A 106 3.79 -6.79 5.45
N THR A 107 4.02 -7.34 4.27
CA THR A 107 3.07 -8.21 3.59
C THR A 107 3.50 -9.68 3.76
N PRO A 108 2.63 -10.62 4.15
CA PRO A 108 3.03 -12.03 4.30
C PRO A 108 3.42 -12.69 2.97
N VAL A 109 2.79 -12.28 1.88
CA VAL A 109 2.98 -12.82 0.52
C VAL A 109 2.98 -11.70 -0.51
N PRO A 110 3.61 -11.88 -1.69
CA PRO A 110 3.49 -10.92 -2.79
C PRO A 110 2.04 -10.62 -3.14
N GLY A 111 1.66 -9.34 -3.09
CA GLY A 111 0.31 -8.89 -3.39
C GLY A 111 -0.72 -9.01 -2.27
N MET A 112 -0.32 -9.47 -1.07
CA MET A 112 -1.20 -9.77 0.08
C MET A 112 -2.18 -10.92 -0.20
N HIS A 113 -2.85 -11.46 0.83
CA HIS A 113 -3.73 -12.64 0.65
C HIS A 113 -5.05 -12.30 -0.04
N GLY A 114 -5.72 -11.22 0.39
CA GLY A 114 -6.93 -10.75 -0.29
C GLY A 114 -8.13 -11.71 -0.35
N PRO A 115 -8.48 -12.45 0.72
CA PRO A 115 -9.61 -13.37 0.67
C PRO A 115 -10.92 -12.64 0.38
N ARG A 116 -11.84 -13.36 -0.28
CA ARG A 116 -13.22 -12.87 -0.43
C ARG A 116 -13.93 -12.93 0.91
N ALA A 117 -14.69 -11.89 1.22
CA ALA A 117 -15.50 -11.78 2.42
C ALA A 117 -16.83 -11.13 2.06
N ASP A 118 -17.94 -11.59 2.63
CA ASP A 118 -19.23 -10.91 2.44
C ASP A 118 -19.33 -9.69 3.36
N HIS A 119 -18.75 -9.77 4.57
CA HIS A 119 -18.69 -8.65 5.52
C HIS A 119 -17.33 -8.57 6.24
N VAL A 120 -16.88 -7.35 6.56
CA VAL A 120 -15.57 -7.09 7.19
C VAL A 120 -15.32 -7.85 8.50
N GLN A 121 -16.37 -8.30 9.16
CA GLN A 121 -16.27 -9.08 10.40
C GLN A 121 -15.73 -10.50 10.17
N GLU A 122 -15.81 -11.01 8.94
CA GLU A 122 -15.28 -12.34 8.55
C GLU A 122 -13.75 -12.39 8.54
N VAL A 123 -13.05 -11.25 8.72
CA VAL A 123 -11.59 -11.23 8.88
C VAL A 123 -11.12 -12.19 9.99
N HIS A 124 -11.92 -12.40 11.04
CA HIS A 124 -11.63 -13.39 12.08
C HIS A 124 -11.60 -14.84 11.59
N ASP A 125 -12.42 -15.17 10.58
CA ASP A 125 -12.59 -16.52 10.07
C ASP A 125 -11.68 -16.78 8.86
N LEU A 126 -11.34 -15.71 8.11
CA LEU A 126 -10.56 -15.78 6.88
C LEU A 126 -9.06 -15.71 7.11
N PHE A 127 -8.63 -15.15 8.24
CA PHE A 127 -7.22 -15.06 8.60
C PHE A 127 -6.95 -15.77 9.93
N ASP A 128 -5.92 -16.61 9.96
CA ASP A 128 -5.34 -17.03 11.24
C ASP A 128 -4.51 -15.88 11.82
N LEU A 129 -5.21 -14.93 12.46
CA LEU A 129 -4.61 -13.72 13.03
C LEU A 129 -3.52 -14.02 14.04
N ASN A 130 -3.61 -15.15 14.75
CA ASN A 130 -2.62 -15.52 15.75
C ASN A 130 -1.33 -16.02 15.09
N ALA A 131 -1.44 -16.93 14.12
CA ALA A 131 -0.28 -17.41 13.37
C ALA A 131 0.39 -16.28 12.59
N LEU A 132 -0.42 -15.50 11.86
CA LEU A 132 0.05 -14.39 11.04
C LEU A 132 0.81 -13.34 11.87
N TRP A 133 0.28 -12.97 13.04
CA TRP A 133 0.94 -12.00 13.92
C TRP A 133 2.23 -12.54 14.52
N ARG A 134 2.27 -13.82 14.92
CA ARG A 134 3.48 -14.45 15.47
C ARG A 134 4.58 -14.60 14.43
N GLU A 135 4.22 -14.91 13.19
CA GLU A 135 5.18 -15.15 12.12
C GLU A 135 5.76 -13.85 11.56
N HIS A 136 4.92 -12.86 11.29
CA HIS A 136 5.32 -11.66 10.56
C HIS A 136 5.37 -10.38 11.41
N GLY A 137 4.75 -10.38 12.59
CA GLY A 137 4.42 -9.15 13.31
C GLY A 137 3.20 -8.47 12.70
N PRO A 138 3.07 -7.13 12.82
CA PRO A 138 1.95 -6.41 12.24
C PRO A 138 2.04 -6.32 10.71
N VAL A 139 0.94 -6.58 10.02
CA VAL A 139 0.92 -6.69 8.55
C VAL A 139 -0.06 -5.72 7.88
N VAL A 140 0.09 -5.58 6.57
CA VAL A 140 -0.93 -5.04 5.68
C VAL A 140 -1.59 -6.16 4.88
N ASP A 141 -2.91 -6.11 4.74
CA ASP A 141 -3.67 -7.02 3.87
C ASP A 141 -4.96 -6.34 3.37
N TYR A 142 -5.81 -7.07 2.65
CA TYR A 142 -7.12 -6.59 2.22
C TYR A 142 -8.15 -7.72 2.20
N ILE A 143 -9.42 -7.34 2.06
CA ILE A 143 -10.51 -8.27 1.75
C ILE A 143 -11.21 -7.84 0.46
N LEU A 144 -11.77 -8.80 -0.27
CA LEU A 144 -12.33 -8.59 -1.60
C LEU A 144 -13.86 -8.79 -1.64
N GLY A 145 -14.58 -7.78 -2.10
CA GLY A 145 -16.03 -7.82 -2.34
C GLY A 145 -16.89 -7.71 -1.09
N SER A 146 -16.35 -7.11 -0.02
CA SER A 146 -16.99 -7.07 1.30
C SER A 146 -17.82 -5.83 1.53
N GLU A 147 -18.89 -5.97 2.31
CA GLU A 147 -19.57 -4.85 2.95
C GLU A 147 -18.82 -4.43 4.23
N PRO A 148 -18.58 -3.14 4.45
CA PRO A 148 -18.94 -1.99 3.61
C PRO A 148 -18.02 -1.82 2.37
N ASP A 149 -18.60 -1.49 1.22
CA ASP A 149 -17.81 -1.20 0.01
C ASP A 149 -16.98 0.10 0.17
N GLY A 150 -15.74 0.06 -0.32
CA GLY A 150 -14.81 1.18 -0.23
C GLY A 150 -14.44 1.59 1.20
N GLY A 151 -14.65 0.72 2.20
CA GLY A 151 -14.21 0.95 3.57
C GLY A 151 -12.76 0.56 3.83
N VAL A 152 -12.36 0.67 5.09
CA VAL A 152 -11.06 0.21 5.59
C VAL A 152 -11.21 -0.43 6.96
N PHE A 153 -10.24 -1.24 7.39
CA PHE A 153 -10.25 -1.89 8.70
C PHE A 153 -8.86 -1.94 9.34
N ALA A 154 -8.84 -2.19 10.65
CA ALA A 154 -7.65 -2.50 11.40
C ALA A 154 -8.00 -3.55 12.48
N VAL A 155 -7.07 -4.47 12.72
CA VAL A 155 -7.17 -5.49 13.76
C VAL A 155 -6.23 -5.11 14.90
N GLY A 156 -6.80 -4.92 16.09
CA GLY A 156 -6.08 -4.67 17.33
C GLY A 156 -6.07 -5.90 18.23
N TYR A 157 -4.98 -6.09 18.98
CA TYR A 157 -4.85 -7.14 19.98
C TYR A 157 -4.80 -6.56 21.40
N CYS A 158 -5.53 -7.18 22.33
CA CYS A 158 -5.46 -6.86 23.75
C CYS A 158 -5.85 -8.06 24.64
N GLU A 159 -4.93 -8.48 25.51
CA GLU A 159 -5.13 -9.57 26.49
C GLU A 159 -5.45 -9.09 27.91
N ASN A 160 -5.57 -7.78 28.14
CA ASN A 160 -5.92 -7.28 29.46
C ASN A 160 -7.33 -7.76 29.86
N PRO A 161 -7.51 -8.52 30.97
CA PRO A 161 -8.81 -9.11 31.31
C PRO A 161 -9.91 -8.08 31.57
N TYR A 162 -9.56 -6.87 32.03
CA TYR A 162 -10.52 -5.78 32.16
C TYR A 162 -10.99 -5.32 30.77
N GLN A 163 -10.06 -5.09 29.84
CA GLN A 163 -10.39 -4.66 28.49
C GLN A 163 -11.20 -5.72 27.74
N GLN A 164 -10.84 -7.00 27.83
CA GLN A 164 -11.62 -8.07 27.19
C GLN A 164 -13.06 -8.11 27.68
N ARG A 165 -13.27 -8.02 29.00
CA ARG A 165 -14.61 -7.94 29.59
C ARG A 165 -15.38 -6.71 29.10
N MET A 166 -14.73 -5.56 28.97
CA MET A 166 -15.37 -4.34 28.46
C MET A 166 -15.67 -4.43 26.97
N MET A 167 -14.78 -5.00 26.16
CA MET A 167 -15.00 -5.20 24.72
C MET A 167 -16.14 -6.18 24.44
N GLN A 168 -16.26 -7.25 25.23
CA GLN A 168 -17.43 -8.13 25.22
C GLN A 168 -18.71 -7.35 25.56
N TYR A 169 -18.69 -6.52 26.61
CA TYR A 169 -19.81 -5.65 26.97
C TYR A 169 -20.18 -4.67 25.83
N TYR A 170 -19.19 -4.13 25.12
CA TYR A 170 -19.36 -3.28 23.92
C TYR A 170 -19.63 -4.06 22.63
N LYS A 171 -19.85 -5.37 22.73
CA LYS A 171 -20.19 -6.26 21.61
C LYS A 171 -19.14 -6.24 20.50
N ARG A 172 -17.86 -6.16 20.87
CA ARG A 172 -16.72 -6.21 19.94
C ARG A 172 -16.17 -7.62 19.72
N GLY A 173 -16.67 -8.61 20.46
CA GLY A 173 -16.19 -9.99 20.42
C GLY A 173 -15.49 -10.39 21.71
N ASP A 174 -15.09 -11.65 21.78
CA ASP A 174 -14.49 -12.24 22.99
C ASP A 174 -13.00 -11.94 23.14
N GLY A 175 -12.36 -11.40 22.10
CA GLY A 175 -10.93 -11.15 22.04
C GLY A 175 -10.10 -12.42 21.76
N PRO A 176 -8.76 -12.32 21.82
CA PRO A 176 -7.99 -11.10 22.11
C PRO A 176 -7.83 -10.18 20.90
N PHE A 177 -8.28 -10.60 19.71
CA PHE A 177 -8.27 -9.79 18.48
C PHE A 177 -9.60 -9.08 18.30
N TYR A 178 -9.57 -7.83 17.85
CA TYR A 178 -10.76 -7.00 17.64
C TYR A 178 -10.66 -6.25 16.33
N ILE A 179 -11.72 -6.30 15.53
CA ILE A 179 -11.83 -5.59 14.25
C ILE A 179 -12.49 -4.23 14.47
N PHE A 180 -11.81 -3.19 13.98
CA PHE A 180 -12.33 -1.84 13.88
C PHE A 180 -12.33 -1.44 12.42
N TYR A 181 -13.40 -0.84 11.94
CA TYR A 181 -13.51 -0.48 10.53
C TYR A 181 -14.26 0.82 10.36
N ARG A 182 -13.96 1.51 9.25
CA ARG A 182 -14.67 2.69 8.81
C ARG A 182 -15.30 2.40 7.44
N PRO A 183 -16.62 2.57 7.28
CA PRO A 183 -17.33 2.14 6.08
C PRO A 183 -17.23 3.12 4.89
N TYR A 184 -16.23 4.01 4.89
CA TYR A 184 -16.03 4.99 3.82
C TYR A 184 -14.64 5.65 3.90
N HIS A 185 -14.27 6.24 2.78
CA HIS A 185 -13.22 7.25 2.63
C HIS A 185 -13.72 8.28 1.60
N LEU A 186 -13.40 9.57 1.76
CA LEU A 186 -13.95 10.64 0.91
C LEU A 186 -12.88 11.43 0.15
N CYS A 187 -11.71 10.85 -0.06
CA CYS A 187 -10.61 11.39 -0.86
C CYS A 187 -10.36 12.88 -0.54
N HIS A 188 -10.46 13.75 -1.56
CA HIS A 188 -10.21 15.18 -1.47
C HIS A 188 -11.06 15.93 -0.43
N VAL A 189 -12.22 15.39 -0.02
CA VAL A 189 -13.05 16.02 1.03
C VAL A 189 -12.36 15.95 2.40
N GLU A 190 -11.65 14.86 2.68
CA GLU A 190 -10.97 14.62 3.97
C GLU A 190 -9.53 15.16 4.00
N ALA A 191 -8.96 15.49 2.83
CA ALA A 191 -7.62 16.04 2.69
C ALA A 191 -7.35 17.27 3.57
N MET A 192 -8.37 18.08 3.83
CA MET A 192 -8.25 19.34 4.57
C MET A 192 -7.77 19.16 6.01
N GLU A 193 -8.11 18.04 6.65
CA GLU A 193 -7.70 17.80 8.03
C GLU A 193 -6.19 17.53 8.14
N ALA A 194 -5.61 16.78 7.19
CA ALA A 194 -4.16 16.59 7.12
C ALA A 194 -3.42 17.91 6.84
N ILE A 195 -3.98 18.76 5.96
CA ILE A 195 -3.40 20.10 5.69
C ILE A 195 -3.45 20.95 6.96
N ALA A 196 -4.60 21.01 7.64
CA ALA A 196 -4.76 21.79 8.87
C ALA A 196 -3.79 21.31 9.96
N THR A 197 -3.70 20.00 10.18
CA THR A 197 -2.78 19.39 11.17
C THR A 197 -1.32 19.70 10.84
N ALA A 198 -0.91 19.63 9.56
CA ALA A 198 0.45 19.99 9.17
C ALA A 198 0.77 21.46 9.42
N VAL A 199 -0.16 22.37 9.12
CA VAL A 199 0.08 23.82 9.24
C VAL A 199 -0.05 24.31 10.68
N LEU A 200 -1.04 23.82 11.42
CA LEU A 200 -1.37 24.32 12.76
C LEU A 200 -0.56 23.63 13.85
N ASP A 201 -0.27 22.34 13.70
CA ASP A 201 0.35 21.53 14.74
C ASP A 201 1.77 21.03 14.39
N ASP A 202 2.27 21.35 13.19
CA ASP A 202 3.54 20.81 12.64
C ASP A 202 3.59 19.27 12.72
N ARG A 203 2.47 18.64 12.34
CA ARG A 203 2.31 17.18 12.40
C ARG A 203 1.91 16.58 11.08
N SER A 204 2.52 15.44 10.80
CA SER A 204 2.18 14.61 9.65
C SER A 204 1.22 13.50 10.07
N LEU A 205 0.13 13.31 9.31
CA LEU A 205 -0.74 12.14 9.49
C LEU A 205 0.03 10.85 9.15
N LEU A 206 0.68 10.85 7.99
CA LEU A 206 1.43 9.71 7.46
C LEU A 206 2.66 10.21 6.70
N GLN A 207 3.80 9.59 6.97
CA GLN A 207 5.06 9.81 6.28
C GLN A 207 5.88 8.51 6.37
N PRO A 208 6.81 8.24 5.43
CA PRO A 208 7.54 6.98 5.39
C PRO A 208 8.68 6.94 6.43
N GLU A 209 8.32 6.89 7.71
CA GLU A 209 9.26 6.94 8.84
C GLU A 209 10.28 5.80 8.81
N SER A 210 9.87 4.64 8.30
CA SER A 210 10.70 3.42 8.22
C SER A 210 11.48 3.32 6.90
N GLY A 211 11.39 4.32 6.02
CA GLY A 211 12.01 4.29 4.70
C GLY A 211 11.27 3.36 3.74
N HIS A 212 12.02 2.58 2.95
CA HIS A 212 11.49 1.62 1.98
C HIS A 212 11.52 0.20 2.57
N VAL A 213 10.53 -0.15 3.40
CA VAL A 213 10.38 -1.51 3.95
C VAL A 213 9.56 -2.39 3.01
N ALA A 214 8.67 -1.80 2.21
CA ALA A 214 7.91 -2.46 1.16
C ALA A 214 7.79 -1.55 -0.08
N ASP A 215 7.66 -2.16 -1.26
CA ASP A 215 7.48 -1.46 -2.53
C ASP A 215 6.53 -2.27 -3.43
N VAL A 216 6.07 -1.66 -4.52
CA VAL A 216 5.25 -2.33 -5.52
C VAL A 216 6.12 -2.68 -6.71
N TYR A 217 6.27 -3.96 -7.00
CA TYR A 217 7.09 -4.44 -8.12
C TYR A 217 6.23 -4.84 -9.31
N ALA A 218 6.76 -4.67 -10.51
CA ALA A 218 6.05 -5.00 -11.74
C ALA A 218 6.05 -6.50 -12.01
N TYR A 219 4.89 -7.02 -12.37
CA TYR A 219 4.66 -8.39 -12.85
C TYR A 219 4.08 -8.33 -14.26
N ALA A 220 4.48 -9.26 -15.12
CA ALA A 220 4.06 -9.31 -16.51
C ALA A 220 2.56 -9.65 -16.61
N LYS A 221 1.77 -8.79 -17.27
CA LYS A 221 0.32 -9.00 -17.48
C LYS A 221 0.03 -9.92 -18.68
N LYS A 222 1.02 -10.08 -19.54
CA LYS A 222 1.08 -10.93 -20.74
C LYS A 222 2.52 -11.45 -20.89
N ASP A 223 2.74 -12.40 -21.79
CA ASP A 223 4.10 -12.76 -22.19
C ASP A 223 4.78 -11.54 -22.83
N LEU A 224 6.04 -11.30 -22.47
CA LEU A 224 6.87 -10.18 -22.93
C LEU A 224 8.10 -10.71 -23.66
N GLU A 225 8.43 -10.07 -24.77
CA GLU A 225 9.55 -10.42 -25.63
C GLU A 225 10.66 -9.34 -25.56
N PRO A 226 11.92 -9.67 -25.86
CA PRO A 226 12.98 -8.68 -26.00
C PRO A 226 12.58 -7.57 -26.98
N GLY A 227 12.68 -6.33 -26.53
CA GLY A 227 12.30 -5.13 -27.29
C GLY A 227 10.93 -4.56 -26.91
N ASP A 228 10.07 -5.33 -26.25
CA ASP A 228 8.80 -4.83 -25.72
C ASP A 228 9.03 -3.69 -24.73
N GLU A 229 8.13 -2.71 -24.73
CA GLU A 229 8.12 -1.61 -23.77
C GLU A 229 7.06 -1.86 -22.70
N LEU A 230 7.47 -1.69 -21.45
CA LEU A 230 6.55 -1.62 -20.34
C LEU A 230 5.86 -0.25 -20.37
N ASP A 231 4.54 -0.28 -20.22
CA ASP A 231 3.73 0.93 -20.20
C ASP A 231 3.42 1.42 -18.79
N GLY A 232 3.82 0.71 -17.74
CA GLY A 232 3.68 1.16 -16.35
C GLY A 232 2.25 1.06 -15.79
N ILE A 233 1.92 1.91 -14.82
CA ILE A 233 0.73 1.76 -13.95
C ILE A 233 -0.58 1.77 -14.74
N GLY A 234 -1.39 0.72 -14.61
CA GLY A 234 -2.66 0.60 -15.32
C GLY A 234 -2.51 0.43 -16.83
N GLY A 235 -1.35 -0.04 -17.29
CA GLY A 235 -1.10 -0.37 -18.69
C GLY A 235 -1.53 -1.79 -19.10
N TYR A 236 -1.07 -2.21 -20.27
CA TYR A 236 -1.26 -3.52 -20.90
C TYR A 236 -0.14 -4.50 -20.59
N ALA A 237 1.09 -4.04 -20.35
CA ALA A 237 2.26 -4.90 -20.24
C ALA A 237 2.46 -5.48 -18.84
N CYS A 238 2.13 -4.72 -17.79
CA CYS A 238 2.38 -5.13 -16.41
C CYS A 238 1.31 -4.67 -15.41
N TYR A 239 1.31 -5.31 -14.24
CA TYR A 239 0.56 -4.90 -13.04
C TYR A 239 1.49 -4.92 -11.81
N GLY A 240 1.11 -4.23 -10.74
CA GLY A 240 1.91 -4.14 -9.51
C GLY A 240 1.49 -5.12 -8.42
N LEU A 241 2.47 -5.76 -7.76
CA LEU A 241 2.29 -6.47 -6.50
C LEU A 241 3.14 -5.84 -5.39
N LEU A 242 2.53 -5.65 -4.21
CA LEU A 242 3.25 -5.27 -3.00
C LEU A 242 4.17 -6.41 -2.57
N GLU A 243 5.44 -6.11 -2.29
CA GLU A 243 6.36 -7.04 -1.63
C GLU A 243 7.22 -6.33 -0.59
N ASN A 244 7.73 -7.09 0.37
CA ASN A 244 8.72 -6.56 1.31
C ASN A 244 10.06 -6.35 0.58
N CYS A 245 10.69 -5.21 0.80
CA CYS A 245 12.02 -4.92 0.26
C CYS A 245 13.10 -5.86 0.80
N ALA A 246 12.90 -6.41 2.01
CA ALA A 246 13.82 -7.35 2.65
C ALA A 246 13.76 -8.77 2.03
N ASP A 247 12.68 -9.11 1.35
CA ASP A 247 12.47 -10.43 0.75
C ASP A 247 12.91 -10.50 -0.72
N GLN A 248 13.35 -9.36 -1.29
CA GLN A 248 13.92 -9.36 -2.63
C GLN A 248 15.23 -10.16 -2.61
N ASP A 249 15.32 -11.13 -3.53
CA ASP A 249 16.51 -11.96 -3.73
C ASP A 249 17.61 -11.20 -4.50
N ASP A 250 18.60 -11.93 -5.02
CA ASP A 250 19.67 -11.36 -5.86
C ASP A 250 19.15 -10.76 -7.18
N THR A 251 17.88 -10.96 -7.51
CA THR A 251 17.19 -10.49 -8.72
C THR A 251 15.96 -9.65 -8.39
N PRO A 252 16.14 -8.44 -7.80
CA PRO A 252 15.03 -7.58 -7.40
C PRO A 252 14.15 -7.20 -8.59
N GLY A 253 12.85 -7.09 -8.36
CA GLY A 253 11.90 -6.60 -9.36
C GLY A 253 12.15 -5.13 -9.73
N ILE A 254 11.73 -4.74 -10.93
CA ILE A 254 11.61 -3.30 -11.27
C ILE A 254 10.46 -2.69 -10.44
N PRO A 255 10.68 -1.57 -9.73
CA PRO A 255 9.61 -0.84 -9.07
C PRO A 255 8.56 -0.37 -10.10
N MET A 256 7.29 -0.63 -9.81
CA MET A 256 6.18 -0.31 -10.71
C MET A 256 6.09 1.19 -11.02
N THR A 257 6.55 2.05 -10.10
CA THR A 257 6.63 3.51 -10.26
C THR A 257 7.71 3.98 -11.25
N LEU A 258 8.61 3.08 -11.65
CA LEU A 258 9.66 3.34 -12.65
C LEU A 258 9.47 2.51 -13.93
N ALA A 259 8.42 1.70 -14.00
CA ALA A 259 8.22 0.73 -15.07
C ALA A 259 7.82 1.36 -16.41
N ASP A 260 7.25 2.56 -16.42
CA ASP A 260 6.91 3.27 -17.67
C ASP A 260 8.17 3.44 -18.54
N ASP A 261 8.07 3.27 -19.86
CA ASP A 261 9.17 3.33 -20.84
C ASP A 261 10.36 2.38 -20.62
N ALA A 262 10.27 1.41 -19.70
CA ALA A 262 11.33 0.41 -19.53
C ALA A 262 11.28 -0.64 -20.66
N ARG A 263 12.41 -0.95 -21.29
CA ARG A 263 12.48 -1.91 -22.41
C ARG A 263 12.91 -3.28 -21.93
N VAL A 264 12.12 -4.30 -22.22
CA VAL A 264 12.41 -5.70 -21.91
C VAL A 264 13.61 -6.19 -22.73
N THR A 265 14.56 -6.90 -22.10
CA THR A 265 15.76 -7.42 -22.77
C THR A 265 15.78 -8.93 -22.92
N THR A 266 14.89 -9.64 -22.22
CA THR A 266 14.78 -11.10 -22.18
C THR A 266 13.30 -11.51 -22.20
N GLU A 267 12.98 -12.70 -22.69
CA GLU A 267 11.62 -13.25 -22.57
C GLU A 267 11.18 -13.33 -21.09
N ILE A 268 9.97 -12.83 -20.81
CA ILE A 268 9.34 -12.89 -19.47
C ILE A 268 7.94 -13.44 -19.64
N GLU A 269 7.67 -14.60 -19.05
CA GLU A 269 6.34 -15.21 -19.06
C GLU A 269 5.32 -14.36 -18.29
N LYS A 270 4.06 -14.43 -18.71
CA LYS A 270 2.93 -13.86 -17.97
C LYS A 270 2.94 -14.30 -16.49
N ASP A 271 2.52 -13.38 -15.62
CA ASP A 271 2.43 -13.53 -14.16
C ASP A 271 3.79 -13.71 -13.46
N LYS A 272 4.92 -13.57 -14.17
CA LYS A 272 6.25 -13.51 -13.56
C LYS A 272 6.58 -12.07 -13.14
N LYS A 273 7.30 -11.97 -12.02
CA LYS A 273 7.95 -10.72 -11.62
C LYS A 273 8.91 -10.31 -12.73
N ILE A 274 8.96 -9.03 -13.05
CA ILE A 274 9.88 -8.46 -14.03
C ILE A 274 11.14 -8.02 -13.27
N PRO A 275 12.29 -8.72 -13.40
CA PRO A 275 13.51 -8.34 -12.73
C PRO A 275 14.07 -7.04 -13.31
N ALA A 276 14.60 -6.17 -12.45
CA ALA A 276 15.24 -4.93 -12.88
C ALA A 276 16.46 -5.17 -13.80
N SER A 277 17.07 -6.36 -13.74
CA SER A 277 18.18 -6.78 -14.61
C SER A 277 17.74 -7.22 -16.02
N GLN A 278 16.46 -7.47 -16.24
CA GLN A 278 15.89 -7.91 -17.54
C GLN A 278 15.19 -6.77 -18.28
N VAL A 279 15.44 -5.53 -17.86
CA VAL A 279 14.90 -4.32 -18.46
C VAL A 279 15.98 -3.25 -18.57
N GLU A 280 15.95 -2.51 -19.67
CA GLU A 280 16.71 -1.28 -19.87
C GLU A 280 15.85 -0.08 -19.47
N ILE A 281 16.39 0.77 -18.59
CA ILE A 281 15.77 2.01 -18.16
C ILE A 281 16.78 3.13 -18.41
N ASP A 282 16.31 4.27 -18.93
CA ASP A 282 17.13 5.46 -19.04
C ASP A 282 17.49 6.01 -17.64
N GLU A 283 18.76 5.87 -17.30
CA GLU A 283 19.35 6.30 -16.03
C GLU A 283 19.38 7.83 -15.84
N ASP A 284 19.18 8.58 -16.93
CA ASP A 284 19.09 10.04 -16.93
C ASP A 284 17.65 10.55 -16.74
N ARG A 285 16.65 9.66 -16.59
CA ARG A 285 15.31 10.10 -16.21
C ARG A 285 15.30 10.67 -14.79
N ALA A 286 14.50 11.73 -14.61
CA ALA A 286 14.45 12.46 -13.35
C ALA A 286 13.90 11.62 -12.19
N ASP A 287 12.87 10.82 -12.45
CA ASP A 287 12.27 9.87 -11.53
C ASP A 287 13.27 8.78 -11.08
N VAL A 288 14.03 8.19 -12.01
CA VAL A 288 15.05 7.18 -11.70
C VAL A 288 16.13 7.75 -10.77
N ARG A 289 16.68 8.92 -11.10
CA ARG A 289 17.67 9.59 -10.24
C ARG A 289 17.11 9.95 -8.87
N LEU A 290 15.84 10.37 -8.80
CA LEU A 290 15.18 10.72 -7.54
C LEU A 290 14.91 9.48 -6.69
N TYR A 291 14.46 8.38 -7.30
CA TYR A 291 14.26 7.10 -6.63
C TYR A 291 15.56 6.56 -6.04
N LYS A 292 16.68 6.63 -6.78
CA LYS A 292 18.01 6.26 -6.25
C LYS A 292 18.37 7.04 -4.98
N ARG A 293 18.10 8.35 -4.95
CA ARG A 293 18.29 9.17 -3.74
C ARG A 293 17.35 8.76 -2.62
N SER A 294 16.07 8.50 -2.93
CA SER A 294 15.05 8.00 -2.00
C SER A 294 15.43 6.68 -1.34
N ARG A 295 15.91 5.71 -2.13
CA ARG A 295 16.41 4.43 -1.62
C ARG A 295 17.63 4.59 -0.70
N ALA A 296 18.57 5.46 -1.07
CA ALA A 296 19.74 5.76 -0.24
C ALA A 296 19.35 6.39 1.11
N THR A 297 18.43 7.37 1.10
CA THR A 297 17.90 8.00 2.32
C THR A 297 17.15 6.99 3.20
N GLY A 298 16.33 6.12 2.60
CA GLY A 298 15.58 5.09 3.33
C GLY A 298 16.50 4.13 4.09
N ARG A 299 17.56 3.62 3.45
CA ARG A 299 18.52 2.69 4.07
C ARG A 299 19.21 3.28 5.31
N ALA A 300 19.62 4.55 5.23
CA ALA A 300 20.29 5.22 6.34
C ALA A 300 19.39 5.32 7.60
N ARG A 301 18.07 5.38 7.43
CA ARG A 301 17.11 5.44 8.55
C ARG A 301 16.88 4.08 9.19
N THR A 302 16.77 3.01 8.42
CA THR A 302 16.59 1.65 8.95
C THR A 302 17.75 1.26 9.88
N THR A 303 18.99 1.66 9.57
CA THR A 303 20.17 1.43 10.42
C THR A 303 20.19 2.28 11.70
N SER A 304 19.44 3.38 11.76
CA SER A 304 19.37 4.25 12.95
C SER A 304 18.28 3.86 13.96
N LEU A 305 17.33 3.01 13.55
CA LEU A 305 16.21 2.52 14.36
C LEU A 305 16.41 1.09 14.90
N SER A 306 17.47 0.40 14.47
CA SER A 306 17.91 -0.93 14.95
C SER A 306 18.98 -0.82 16.03
#